data_AF-A0A959WKJ6-F1
#
_entry.id   AF-A0A959WKJ6-F1
#
_cell.length_a   1.000
_cell.length_b   1.000
_cell.length_c   1.000
_cell.angle_alpha   90.00
_cell.angle_beta   90.00
_cell.angle_gamma   90.00
#
_symmetry.space_group_name_H-M   'P 1'
#
loop_
_entity.id
_entity.type
_entity.pdbx_description
1 polymer ?
#
loop_
_entity_poly.entity_id
_entity_poly.type
_entity_poly.pdbx_seq_one_letter_code
_entity_poly.pdbx_strand_id
1 'polypeptide(L)'
;MKHLALFLDGTWADPAANTNVSTLHRLTAEVDAEGNEQRARYDAGVGTTWGERLRGGMFGFGLMQNVTEAYTWLVENYSDGDQIHLFGYSRGAFTARSVAGVIARCGLAREPDPATIDRLIARYRSPQAVTPIVRLGWMSTEERSGLPEEDRWVFDHSRRVDVHFIGVWDTVGSLGVPFPVLRRLPLIGKYAQQFHNTNPSTLYKNMFHALAINENRGPFSATLWTEFSTDGSPEGLVKKDQTIEQRWFIGSHGNVGGGGADNPLATVPCAWMQQRAIACGLTFTNEIVPDPRAATAPIGDSYRGFMKGLYRRFRPRHWREIDRPARATTSMTGFSHTLNETIDESVFERWRTDPRYRPSNLADWFTRTGTTP
;
A
#
# COMPACT_ATOMS: atom_id res chain seq x y z
N MET A 1 18.55 -18.48 -5.82
CA MET A 1 17.45 -17.50 -5.83
C MET A 1 16.88 -17.50 -4.43
N LYS A 2 16.56 -16.34 -3.85
CA LYS A 2 15.96 -16.21 -2.52
C LYS A 2 14.67 -15.39 -2.60
N HIS A 3 13.81 -15.54 -1.62
CA HIS A 3 12.65 -14.67 -1.40
C HIS A 3 13.00 -13.67 -0.30
N LEU A 4 12.99 -12.37 -0.61
CA LEU A 4 13.12 -11.30 0.37
C LEU A 4 11.73 -10.76 0.70
N ALA A 5 11.25 -11.00 1.92
CA ALA A 5 9.90 -10.60 2.34
C ALA A 5 9.94 -9.52 3.43
N LEU A 6 9.49 -8.31 3.11
CA LEU A 6 9.38 -7.20 4.05
C LEU A 6 7.94 -7.03 4.53
N PHE A 7 7.75 -7.05 5.85
CA PHE A 7 6.47 -6.91 6.51
C PHE A 7 6.42 -5.59 7.29
N LEU A 8 5.80 -4.57 6.68
CA LEU A 8 5.81 -3.19 7.15
C LEU A 8 4.46 -2.83 7.79
N ASP A 9 4.41 -2.73 9.11
CA ASP A 9 3.18 -2.46 9.83
C ASP A 9 2.84 -0.96 9.93
N GLY A 10 1.57 -0.68 10.19
CA GLY A 10 1.08 0.66 10.49
C GLY A 10 1.56 1.11 11.86
N THR A 11 1.89 2.40 11.98
CA THR A 11 2.33 2.97 13.26
C THR A 11 1.27 2.72 14.33
N TRP A 12 1.71 2.20 15.50
CA TRP A 12 0.92 1.71 16.65
C TRP A 12 0.49 0.25 16.65
N ALA A 13 0.93 -0.54 15.68
CA ALA A 13 0.94 -1.97 15.92
C ALA A 13 1.97 -2.25 17.03
N ASP A 14 1.50 -2.38 18.26
CA ASP A 14 2.21 -3.21 19.22
C ASP A 14 2.44 -4.56 18.52
N PRO A 15 3.63 -5.19 18.54
CA PRO A 15 3.78 -6.56 18.07
C PRO A 15 2.75 -7.52 18.69
N ALA A 16 2.22 -7.19 19.89
CA ALA A 16 1.09 -7.88 20.53
C ALA A 16 -0.29 -7.55 19.91
N ALA A 17 -0.40 -6.56 19.04
CA ALA A 17 -1.65 -6.13 18.42
C ALA A 17 -2.19 -7.09 17.36
N ASN A 18 -1.45 -8.13 16.96
CA ASN A 18 -1.92 -9.16 16.02
C ASN A 18 -2.53 -8.60 14.73
N THR A 19 -1.80 -7.71 14.06
CA THR A 19 -2.13 -7.28 12.70
C THR A 19 -1.97 -8.43 11.70
N ASN A 20 -2.56 -8.29 10.51
CA ASN A 20 -2.38 -9.26 9.43
C ASN A 20 -0.92 -9.30 8.95
N VAL A 21 -0.22 -8.16 8.97
CA VAL A 21 1.22 -8.08 8.65
C VAL A 21 2.06 -8.89 9.63
N SER A 22 1.88 -8.67 10.94
CA SER A 22 2.62 -9.41 11.97
C SER A 22 2.27 -10.90 11.98
N THR A 23 1.00 -11.24 11.70
CA THR A 23 0.53 -12.63 11.59
C THR A 23 1.21 -13.34 10.42
N LEU A 24 1.21 -12.75 9.22
CA LEU A 24 1.82 -13.37 8.06
C LEU A 24 3.33 -13.48 8.18
N HIS A 25 4.00 -12.48 8.74
CA HIS A 25 5.43 -12.56 9.05
C HIS A 25 5.76 -13.77 9.93
N ARG A 26 5.01 -13.97 11.02
CA ARG A 26 5.22 -15.13 11.93
C ARG A 26 4.96 -16.47 11.25
N LEU A 27 4.11 -16.49 10.23
CA LEU A 27 3.80 -17.69 9.48
C LEU A 27 4.76 -17.91 8.31
N THR A 28 5.58 -16.94 7.90
CA THR A 28 6.52 -17.15 6.78
C THR A 28 7.54 -18.24 7.15
N ALA A 29 7.64 -19.27 6.32
CA ALA A 29 8.63 -20.33 6.50
C ALA A 29 10.04 -19.81 6.17
N GLU A 30 11.09 -20.45 6.70
CA GLU A 30 12.48 -20.05 6.40
C GLU A 30 12.93 -20.46 5.00
N VAL A 31 12.26 -21.45 4.40
CA VAL A 31 12.52 -21.94 3.04
C VAL A 31 11.22 -22.13 2.27
N ASP A 32 11.28 -22.00 0.95
CA ASP A 32 10.16 -22.31 0.06
C ASP A 32 10.01 -23.83 -0.17
N ALA A 33 9.04 -24.22 -1.01
CA ALA A 33 8.78 -25.63 -1.34
C ALA A 33 9.96 -26.30 -2.07
N GLU A 34 10.79 -25.53 -2.76
CA GLU A 34 11.97 -25.97 -3.50
C GLU A 34 13.26 -25.93 -2.64
N GLY A 35 13.18 -25.47 -1.40
CA GLY A 35 14.31 -25.35 -0.48
C GLY A 35 15.14 -24.07 -0.64
N ASN A 36 14.67 -23.08 -1.41
CA ASN A 36 15.29 -21.77 -1.49
C ASN A 36 15.01 -20.96 -0.21
N GLU A 37 15.98 -20.15 0.19
CA GLU A 37 15.85 -19.29 1.38
C GLU A 37 14.72 -18.26 1.22
N GLN A 38 13.88 -18.12 2.24
CA GLN A 38 12.94 -17.01 2.42
C GLN A 38 13.37 -16.15 3.60
N ARG A 39 14.05 -15.04 3.31
CA ARG A 39 14.49 -14.10 4.32
C ARG A 39 13.40 -13.08 4.59
N ALA A 40 12.77 -13.18 5.76
CA ALA A 40 11.71 -12.26 6.19
C ALA A 40 12.23 -11.21 7.18
N ARG A 41 11.75 -9.97 7.05
CA ARG A 41 11.97 -8.89 8.04
C ARG A 41 10.64 -8.22 8.38
N TYR A 42 10.40 -8.03 9.67
CA TYR A 42 9.27 -7.26 10.20
C TYR A 42 9.70 -5.88 10.72
N ASP A 43 8.88 -4.87 10.45
CA ASP A 43 8.99 -3.53 11.01
C ASP A 43 7.62 -3.11 11.58
N ALA A 44 7.57 -2.85 12.89
CA ALA A 44 6.36 -2.44 13.61
C ALA A 44 5.94 -0.98 13.33
N GLY A 45 6.82 -0.18 12.73
CA GLY A 45 6.63 1.26 12.53
C GLY A 45 6.87 2.10 13.79
N VAL A 46 7.33 3.34 13.60
CA VAL A 46 7.74 4.24 14.70
C VAL A 46 6.58 4.82 15.54
N GLY A 47 6.22 4.19 16.67
CA GLY A 47 5.20 4.66 17.63
C GLY A 47 5.45 6.08 18.20
N THR A 48 4.40 6.88 18.43
CA THR A 48 4.31 8.05 19.37
C THR A 48 3.01 8.84 19.16
N THR A 49 2.35 9.18 20.28
CA THR A 49 0.88 9.31 20.50
C THR A 49 0.20 10.07 19.37
N TRP A 50 -0.96 9.62 18.84
CA TRP A 50 -1.66 10.32 17.75
C TRP A 50 -1.83 11.82 18.07
N GLY A 51 -1.99 12.17 19.35
CA GLY A 51 -2.04 13.54 19.87
C GLY A 51 -0.70 14.25 20.16
N GLU A 52 0.43 13.55 20.25
CA GLU A 52 1.75 14.16 20.50
C GLU A 52 2.42 14.60 19.19
N ARG A 53 2.39 13.78 18.14
CA ARG A 53 2.99 14.15 16.84
C ARG A 53 2.21 15.23 16.07
N LEU A 54 0.92 15.41 16.35
CA LEU A 54 0.10 16.49 15.77
C LEU A 54 0.60 17.89 16.14
N ARG A 55 1.35 18.03 17.25
CA ARG A 55 1.92 19.33 17.65
C ARG A 55 3.25 19.66 16.98
N GLY A 56 3.92 18.70 16.33
CA GLY A 56 5.35 18.85 15.99
C GLY A 56 5.78 18.68 14.52
N GLY A 57 4.87 18.42 13.57
CA GLY A 57 5.26 18.32 12.15
C GLY A 57 6.15 17.13 11.75
N MET A 58 6.50 16.24 12.68
CA MET A 58 7.38 15.06 12.48
C MET A 58 6.75 13.88 11.72
N PHE A 59 5.50 13.98 11.26
CA PHE A 59 4.80 12.85 10.61
C PHE A 59 5.44 12.39 9.29
N GLY A 60 5.99 13.31 8.49
CA GLY A 60 6.67 12.97 7.23
C GLY A 60 8.09 12.43 7.41
N PHE A 61 8.76 12.82 8.51
CA PHE A 61 10.15 12.44 8.77
C PHE A 61 10.29 10.95 9.13
N GLY A 62 9.45 10.44 10.05
CA GLY A 62 9.51 9.03 10.44
C GLY A 62 9.07 8.05 9.35
N LEU A 63 8.19 8.47 8.43
CA LEU A 63 7.80 7.64 7.30
C LEU A 63 8.97 7.43 6.32
N MET A 64 9.71 8.49 6.01
CA MET A 64 10.87 8.37 5.13
C MET A 64 11.99 7.56 5.75
N GLN A 65 12.18 7.65 7.07
CA GLN A 65 13.11 6.80 7.78
C GLN A 65 12.78 5.31 7.56
N ASN A 66 11.52 4.91 7.74
CA ASN A 66 11.09 3.53 7.48
C ASN A 66 11.30 3.10 6.02
N VAL A 67 11.06 4.00 5.05
CA VAL A 67 11.33 3.72 3.63
C VAL A 67 12.83 3.50 3.41
N THR A 68 13.67 4.37 3.95
CA THR A 68 15.14 4.26 3.84
C THR A 68 15.64 2.97 4.48
N GLU A 69 15.19 2.63 5.69
CA GLU A 69 15.61 1.42 6.41
C GLU A 69 15.17 0.13 5.68
N ALA A 70 13.94 0.10 5.18
CA ALA A 70 13.43 -1.04 4.40
C ALA A 70 14.17 -1.18 3.06
N TYR A 71 14.43 -0.07 2.37
CA TYR A 71 15.18 -0.07 1.12
C TYR A 71 16.64 -0.51 1.34
N THR A 72 17.30 0.02 2.38
CA THR A 72 18.68 -0.37 2.75
C THR A 72 18.79 -1.86 2.99
N TRP A 73 17.83 -2.45 3.71
CA TRP A 73 17.81 -3.88 3.95
C TRP A 73 17.68 -4.71 2.67
N LEU A 74 16.90 -4.25 1.69
CA LEU A 74 16.85 -4.91 0.38
C LEU A 74 18.22 -4.85 -0.29
N VAL A 75 18.88 -3.69 -0.29
CA VAL A 75 20.23 -3.54 -0.88
C VAL A 75 21.24 -4.48 -0.21
N GLU A 76 21.20 -4.62 1.11
CA GLU A 76 22.10 -5.48 1.88
C GLU A 76 21.89 -6.98 1.65
N ASN A 77 20.67 -7.40 1.29
CA ASN A 77 20.29 -8.82 1.25
C ASN A 77 20.04 -9.35 -0.16
N TYR A 78 19.87 -8.48 -1.15
CA TYR A 78 19.55 -8.85 -2.53
C TYR A 78 20.74 -9.38 -3.29
N SER A 79 20.54 -10.50 -3.97
CA SER A 79 21.40 -11.05 -5.00
C SER A 79 20.63 -11.14 -6.32
N ASP A 80 21.34 -11.05 -7.44
CA ASP A 80 20.70 -11.04 -8.76
C ASP A 80 19.84 -12.30 -8.95
N GLY A 81 18.58 -12.08 -9.33
CA GLY A 81 17.58 -13.13 -9.50
C GLY A 81 16.70 -13.38 -8.28
N ASP A 82 16.97 -12.77 -7.12
CA ASP A 82 16.09 -12.85 -5.95
C ASP A 82 14.74 -12.17 -6.20
N GLN A 83 13.72 -12.63 -5.49
CA GLN A 83 12.36 -12.10 -5.57
C GLN A 83 12.04 -11.20 -4.37
N ILE A 84 11.54 -9.99 -4.64
CA ILE A 84 11.17 -9.02 -3.59
C ILE A 84 9.66 -9.07 -3.35
N HIS A 85 9.28 -9.31 -2.10
CA HIS A 85 7.89 -9.36 -1.62
C HIS A 85 7.68 -8.28 -0.56
N LEU A 86 6.75 -7.37 -0.80
CA LEU A 86 6.47 -6.24 0.08
C LEU A 86 5.06 -6.36 0.64
N PHE A 87 4.96 -6.37 1.96
CA PHE A 87 3.71 -6.39 2.69
C PHE A 87 3.55 -5.13 3.51
N GLY A 88 2.33 -4.61 3.62
CA GLY A 88 2.09 -3.61 4.65
C GLY A 88 0.64 -3.24 4.92
N TYR A 89 0.40 -2.66 6.09
CA TYR A 89 -0.92 -2.23 6.54
C TYR A 89 -0.94 -0.74 6.83
N SER A 90 -2.00 -0.04 6.41
CA SER A 90 -2.25 1.37 6.76
C SER A 90 -1.14 2.31 6.27
N ARG A 91 -0.34 2.85 7.19
CA ARG A 91 0.87 3.62 6.87
C ARG A 91 2.03 2.72 6.44
N GLY A 92 2.14 1.52 6.97
CA GLY A 92 3.11 0.52 6.52
C GLY A 92 2.85 0.07 5.09
N ALA A 93 1.57 0.02 4.67
CA ALA A 93 1.21 -0.17 3.26
C ALA A 93 1.72 0.97 2.37
N PHE A 94 1.64 2.21 2.86
CA PHE A 94 2.18 3.36 2.17
C PHE A 94 3.72 3.31 2.11
N THR A 95 4.38 2.88 3.18
CA THR A 95 5.83 2.59 3.20
C THR A 95 6.19 1.53 2.17
N ALA A 96 5.51 0.38 2.14
CA ALA A 96 5.74 -0.71 1.18
C ALA A 96 5.64 -0.21 -0.27
N ARG A 97 4.58 0.55 -0.58
CA ARG A 97 4.41 1.15 -1.91
C ARG A 97 5.46 2.21 -2.22
N SER A 98 5.96 2.92 -1.22
CA SER A 98 7.03 3.91 -1.39
C SER A 98 8.37 3.25 -1.65
N VAL A 99 8.70 2.14 -0.96
CA VAL A 99 9.88 1.31 -1.23
C VAL A 99 9.85 0.80 -2.67
N ALA A 100 8.70 0.25 -3.10
CA ALA A 100 8.49 -0.14 -4.50
C ALA A 100 8.70 1.07 -5.44
N GLY A 101 8.19 2.24 -5.08
CA GLY A 101 8.35 3.49 -5.84
C GLY A 101 9.81 3.95 -5.97
N VAL A 102 10.62 3.79 -4.93
CA VAL A 102 12.08 4.05 -4.98
C VAL A 102 12.72 3.09 -5.97
N ILE A 103 12.42 1.79 -5.89
CA ILE A 103 12.92 0.79 -6.85
C ILE A 103 12.49 1.12 -8.28
N ALA A 104 11.24 1.54 -8.49
CA ALA A 104 10.74 1.85 -9.82
C ALA A 104 11.37 3.11 -10.43
N ARG A 105 11.67 4.11 -9.61
CA ARG A 105 12.23 5.39 -10.05
C ARG A 105 13.75 5.35 -10.17
N CYS A 106 14.41 4.69 -9.21
CA CYS A 106 15.85 4.76 -9.01
C CYS A 106 16.55 3.40 -9.21
N GLY A 107 15.83 2.28 -9.13
CA GLY A 107 16.44 0.94 -9.07
C GLY A 107 16.82 0.56 -7.64
N LEU A 108 17.43 -0.61 -7.49
CA LEU A 108 18.04 -1.05 -6.24
C LEU A 108 19.52 -0.65 -6.27
N ALA A 109 20.05 -0.02 -5.21
CA ALA A 109 21.45 0.36 -5.17
C ALA A 109 22.35 -0.88 -5.32
N ARG A 110 23.52 -0.71 -5.94
CA ARG A 110 24.49 -1.80 -6.08
C ARG A 110 25.19 -2.12 -4.77
N GLU A 111 25.41 -1.10 -3.96
CA GLU A 111 26.13 -1.18 -2.68
C GLU A 111 25.31 -0.52 -1.57
N PRO A 112 25.35 -1.04 -0.33
CA PRO A 112 24.65 -0.48 0.82
C PRO A 112 25.37 0.74 1.41
N ASP A 113 25.88 1.63 0.55
CA ASP A 113 26.54 2.87 0.98
C ASP A 113 25.49 3.91 1.40
N PRO A 114 25.55 4.46 2.64
CA PRO A 114 24.57 5.42 3.12
C PRO A 114 24.42 6.66 2.24
N ALA A 115 25.53 7.21 1.70
CA ALA A 115 25.47 8.40 0.86
C ALA A 115 24.76 8.14 -0.47
N THR A 116 24.99 6.97 -1.06
CA THR A 116 24.31 6.47 -2.26
C THR A 116 22.82 6.32 -1.99
N ILE A 117 22.45 5.66 -0.89
CA ILE A 117 21.05 5.44 -0.52
C ILE A 117 20.34 6.79 -0.30
N ASP A 118 20.94 7.71 0.47
CA ASP A 118 20.37 9.03 0.73
C ASP A 118 20.14 9.83 -0.56
N ARG A 119 21.07 9.75 -1.53
CA ARG A 119 20.94 10.38 -2.85
C ARG A 119 19.77 9.80 -3.65
N LEU A 120 19.62 8.47 -3.67
CA LEU A 120 18.50 7.80 -4.35
C LEU A 120 17.14 8.15 -3.71
N ILE A 121 17.10 8.25 -2.38
CA ILE A 121 15.92 8.67 -1.63
C ILE A 121 15.59 10.15 -1.91
N ALA A 122 16.61 11.02 -1.99
CA ALA A 122 16.41 12.42 -2.38
C ALA A 122 15.85 12.56 -3.80
N ARG A 123 16.36 11.77 -4.76
CA ARG A 123 15.84 11.69 -6.12
C ARG A 123 14.40 11.16 -6.18
N TYR A 124 14.04 10.20 -5.33
CA TYR A 124 12.66 9.70 -5.23
C TYR A 124 11.69 10.80 -4.77
N ARG A 125 12.12 11.60 -3.79
CA ARG A 125 11.32 12.71 -3.23
C ARG A 125 11.28 13.96 -4.09
N SER A 126 12.17 14.04 -5.07
CA SER A 126 12.30 15.18 -5.96
C SER A 126 11.06 15.28 -6.87
N PRO A 127 10.40 16.45 -6.96
CA PRO A 127 9.26 16.66 -7.85
C PRO A 127 9.65 16.81 -9.32
N GLN A 128 10.94 16.89 -9.62
CA GLN A 128 11.43 17.01 -10.98
C GLN A 128 11.08 15.76 -11.78
N ALA A 129 10.75 15.95 -13.06
CA ALA A 129 10.68 14.86 -14.01
C ALA A 129 12.09 14.25 -14.16
N VAL A 130 12.17 12.93 -14.05
CA VAL A 130 13.43 12.19 -14.15
C VAL A 130 13.25 11.01 -15.08
N THR A 131 14.33 10.50 -15.65
CA THR A 131 14.31 9.25 -16.39
C THR A 131 14.29 8.08 -15.39
N PRO A 132 13.22 7.27 -15.32
CA PRO A 132 13.16 6.15 -14.38
C PRO A 132 14.12 5.03 -14.79
N ILE A 133 14.58 4.22 -13.82
CA ILE A 133 15.55 3.13 -14.05
C ILE A 133 15.12 2.17 -15.17
N VAL A 134 13.81 1.91 -15.29
CA VAL A 134 13.28 1.06 -16.36
C VAL A 134 13.68 1.61 -17.73
N ARG A 135 13.51 2.91 -17.96
CA ARG A 135 13.82 3.56 -19.24
C ARG A 135 15.33 3.66 -19.47
N LEU A 136 16.11 3.96 -18.43
CA LEU A 136 17.58 3.97 -18.49
C LEU A 136 18.16 2.62 -18.95
N GLY A 137 17.54 1.52 -18.53
CA GLY A 137 17.93 0.16 -18.91
C GLY A 137 17.70 -0.20 -20.38
N TRP A 138 16.84 0.52 -21.11
CA TRP A 138 16.56 0.27 -22.53
C TRP A 138 17.34 1.19 -23.48
N MET A 139 17.99 2.22 -22.95
CA MET A 139 18.75 3.18 -23.75
C MET A 139 20.10 2.62 -24.17
N SER A 140 20.61 3.07 -25.31
CA SER A 140 22.00 2.90 -25.73
C SER A 140 22.95 3.74 -24.88
N THR A 141 24.25 3.48 -24.98
CA THR A 141 25.27 4.26 -24.27
C THR A 141 25.30 5.71 -24.79
N GLU A 142 25.12 5.91 -26.09
CA GLU A 142 25.06 7.21 -26.75
C GLU A 142 23.86 8.03 -26.25
N GLU A 143 22.65 7.44 -26.21
CA GLU A 143 21.45 8.10 -25.67
C GLU A 143 21.63 8.48 -24.20
N ARG A 144 22.24 7.59 -23.39
CA ARG A 144 22.50 7.88 -21.97
C ARG A 144 23.50 9.02 -21.79
N SER A 145 24.49 9.16 -22.67
CA SER A 145 25.52 10.19 -22.54
C SER A 145 24.95 11.63 -22.55
N GLY A 146 23.82 11.84 -23.24
CA GLY A 146 23.10 13.11 -23.30
C GLY A 146 22.17 13.41 -22.12
N LEU A 147 22.03 12.49 -21.16
CA LEU A 147 21.15 12.68 -20.01
C LEU A 147 21.77 13.54 -18.90
N PRO A 148 20.93 14.14 -18.03
CA PRO A 148 21.40 14.79 -16.81
C PRO A 148 22.35 13.90 -16.02
N GLU A 149 23.35 14.51 -15.37
CA GLU A 149 24.35 13.79 -14.57
C GLU A 149 23.71 12.83 -13.55
N GLU A 150 22.63 13.27 -12.89
CA GLU A 150 21.91 12.46 -11.92
C GLU A 150 21.32 11.17 -12.54
N ASP A 151 20.80 11.24 -13.76
CA ASP A 151 20.21 10.09 -14.46
C ASP A 151 21.30 9.06 -14.83
N ARG A 152 22.45 9.55 -15.29
CA ARG A 152 23.63 8.72 -15.57
C ARG A 152 24.16 8.07 -14.30
N TRP A 153 24.32 8.85 -13.23
CA TRP A 153 24.80 8.36 -11.94
C TRP A 153 23.92 7.25 -11.39
N VAL A 154 22.59 7.39 -11.47
CA VAL A 154 21.65 6.34 -11.03
C VAL A 154 21.82 5.05 -11.82
N PHE A 155 22.00 5.14 -13.14
CA PHE A 155 22.23 3.96 -13.97
C PHE A 155 23.50 3.19 -13.56
N ASP A 156 24.57 3.91 -13.23
CA ASP A 156 25.85 3.31 -12.85
C ASP A 156 25.79 2.68 -11.44
N HIS A 157 25.08 3.32 -10.51
CA HIS A 157 25.08 2.94 -9.08
C HIS A 157 23.88 2.09 -8.67
N SER A 158 22.93 1.86 -9.58
CA SER A 158 21.74 1.05 -9.30
C SER A 158 21.58 -0.07 -10.33
N ARG A 159 20.85 -1.10 -9.93
CA ARG A 159 20.43 -2.21 -10.79
C ARG A 159 18.92 -2.19 -10.94
N ARG A 160 18.45 -2.48 -12.15
CA ARG A 160 17.03 -2.69 -12.43
C ARG A 160 16.62 -4.03 -11.84
N VAL A 161 15.64 -4.02 -10.95
CA VAL A 161 15.04 -5.22 -10.36
C VAL A 161 13.52 -5.12 -10.44
N ASP A 162 12.86 -6.27 -10.56
CA ASP A 162 11.41 -6.34 -10.47
C ASP A 162 10.99 -6.51 -9.01
N VAL A 163 9.87 -5.88 -8.64
CA VAL A 163 9.17 -6.16 -7.37
C VAL A 163 8.17 -7.26 -7.66
N HIS A 164 8.42 -8.45 -7.13
CA HIS A 164 7.66 -9.64 -7.47
C HIS A 164 6.24 -9.62 -6.88
N PHE A 165 6.10 -9.15 -5.64
CA PHE A 165 4.81 -9.11 -4.95
C PHE A 165 4.66 -7.85 -4.08
N ILE A 166 3.49 -7.21 -4.14
CA ILE A 166 3.08 -6.12 -3.26
C ILE A 166 1.69 -6.45 -2.70
N GLY A 167 1.62 -6.82 -1.42
CA GLY A 167 0.39 -7.14 -0.72
C GLY A 167 0.09 -6.12 0.37
N VAL A 168 -0.97 -5.33 0.22
CA VAL A 168 -1.27 -4.25 1.17
C VAL A 168 -2.69 -4.32 1.74
N TRP A 169 -2.83 -3.99 3.02
CA TRP A 169 -4.12 -3.77 3.67
C TRP A 169 -4.35 -2.28 3.86
N ASP A 170 -5.46 -1.82 3.31
CA ASP A 170 -6.10 -0.54 3.55
C ASP A 170 -5.15 0.67 3.60
N THR A 171 -4.32 0.80 2.55
CA THR A 171 -3.38 1.93 2.40
C THR A 171 -4.07 3.26 2.67
N VAL A 172 -3.57 4.02 3.63
CA VAL A 172 -4.00 5.40 3.90
C VAL A 172 -2.84 6.35 3.61
N GLY A 173 -3.13 7.47 2.95
CA GLY A 173 -2.11 8.45 2.59
C GLY A 173 -1.39 9.04 3.82
N SER A 174 -0.16 9.51 3.62
CA SER A 174 0.68 10.13 4.67
C SER A 174 0.05 11.35 5.37
N LEU A 175 -1.05 11.89 4.81
CA LEU A 175 -1.82 13.03 5.30
C LEU A 175 -2.99 12.67 6.23
N GLY A 176 -2.92 11.59 7.01
CA GLY A 176 -3.91 11.24 8.05
C GLY A 176 -4.16 12.30 9.15
N VAL A 177 -3.75 13.56 8.94
CA VAL A 177 -3.94 14.72 9.80
C VAL A 177 -5.36 15.29 9.62
N PRO A 178 -6.21 15.26 10.66
CA PRO A 178 -7.63 15.63 10.59
C PRO A 178 -7.90 17.13 10.74
N PHE A 179 -6.94 18.03 10.49
CA PHE A 179 -7.12 19.47 10.74
C PHE A 179 -7.06 20.32 9.46
N PRO A 180 -8.17 21.00 9.09
CA PRO A 180 -8.20 21.99 8.00
C PRO A 180 -7.16 23.11 8.16
N VAL A 181 -6.80 23.43 9.40
CA VAL A 181 -5.82 24.48 9.74
C VAL A 181 -4.39 24.06 9.38
N LEU A 182 -4.02 22.79 9.60
CA LEU A 182 -2.68 22.29 9.25
C LEU A 182 -2.48 22.14 7.74
N ARG A 183 -3.55 21.90 6.96
CA ARG A 183 -3.47 21.82 5.49
C ARG A 183 -3.13 23.16 4.81
N ARG A 184 -3.28 24.29 5.53
CA ARG A 184 -2.88 25.64 5.07
C ARG A 184 -1.43 26.00 5.42
N LEU A 185 -0.71 25.17 6.19
CA LEU A 185 0.71 25.39 6.45
C LEU A 185 1.53 24.96 5.20
N PRO A 186 2.39 25.83 4.66
CA PRO A 186 3.09 25.61 3.39
C PRO A 186 4.02 24.39 3.39
N LEU A 187 4.44 23.90 4.56
CA LEU A 187 5.29 22.72 4.70
C LEU A 187 4.51 21.41 4.46
N ILE A 188 3.26 21.30 4.91
CA ILE A 188 2.47 20.05 4.86
C ILE A 188 1.99 19.75 3.43
N GLY A 189 1.64 20.78 2.66
CA GLY A 189 1.32 20.64 1.23
C GLY A 189 2.50 20.13 0.40
N LYS A 190 3.74 20.51 0.75
CA LYS A 190 4.96 20.01 0.10
C LYS A 190 5.24 18.54 0.43
N TYR A 191 5.02 18.09 1.68
CA TYR A 191 5.22 16.68 2.06
C TYR A 191 4.21 15.72 1.42
N ALA A 192 2.98 16.18 1.18
CA ALA A 192 1.96 15.42 0.45
C ALA A 192 2.35 15.16 -1.01
N GLN A 193 3.06 16.12 -1.62
CA GLN A 193 3.54 15.99 -2.99
C GLN A 193 4.80 15.13 -3.07
N GLN A 194 5.64 15.05 -2.02
CA GLN A 194 6.93 14.33 -2.03
C GLN A 194 6.87 12.80 -2.21
N PHE A 195 5.68 12.18 -2.21
CA PHE A 195 5.51 10.74 -2.46
C PHE A 195 4.97 10.53 -3.87
N HIS A 196 5.85 10.74 -4.83
CA HIS A 196 5.51 10.91 -6.24
C HIS A 196 5.10 9.61 -6.96
N ASN A 197 5.31 8.43 -6.36
CA ASN A 197 4.94 7.18 -7.02
C ASN A 197 4.54 6.07 -6.03
N THR A 198 3.25 6.01 -5.70
CA THR A 198 2.64 4.84 -5.07
C THR A 198 1.75 4.06 -6.04
N ASN A 199 1.69 4.50 -7.31
CA ASN A 199 0.92 3.87 -8.37
C ASN A 199 1.70 2.70 -9.00
N PRO A 200 1.01 1.81 -9.73
CA PRO A 200 1.66 0.69 -10.40
C PRO A 200 2.79 1.12 -11.33
N SER A 201 3.81 0.28 -11.43
CA SER A 201 4.93 0.41 -12.35
C SER A 201 5.04 -0.87 -13.16
N THR A 202 5.58 -0.80 -14.37
CA THR A 202 5.89 -1.98 -15.20
C THR A 202 6.90 -2.95 -14.56
N LEU A 203 7.54 -2.55 -13.46
CA LEU A 203 8.45 -3.38 -12.67
C LEU A 203 7.74 -4.18 -11.56
N TYR A 204 6.44 -4.00 -11.33
CA TYR A 204 5.71 -4.69 -10.27
C TYR A 204 4.92 -5.86 -10.85
N LYS A 205 5.20 -7.11 -10.45
CA LYS A 205 4.55 -8.27 -11.09
C LYS A 205 3.17 -8.55 -10.52
N ASN A 206 3.04 -8.58 -9.20
CA ASN A 206 1.78 -8.95 -8.55
C ASN A 206 1.42 -7.93 -7.47
N MET A 207 0.24 -7.32 -7.57
CA MET A 207 -0.21 -6.21 -6.74
C MET A 207 -1.60 -6.50 -6.18
N PHE A 208 -1.71 -6.70 -4.87
CA PHE A 208 -2.95 -7.04 -4.18
C PHE A 208 -3.23 -6.05 -3.06
N HIS A 209 -4.42 -5.44 -3.06
CA HIS A 209 -4.83 -4.46 -2.05
C HIS A 209 -6.17 -4.83 -1.43
N ALA A 210 -6.17 -5.22 -0.15
CA ALA A 210 -7.38 -5.42 0.63
C ALA A 210 -7.90 -4.09 1.18
N LEU A 211 -9.16 -3.73 0.89
CA LEU A 211 -9.76 -2.44 1.21
C LEU A 211 -10.95 -2.59 2.16
N ALA A 212 -11.14 -1.63 3.07
CA ALA A 212 -12.27 -1.65 4.01
C ALA A 212 -13.51 -0.90 3.49
N ILE A 213 -14.65 -1.59 3.34
CA ILE A 213 -15.93 -0.97 2.93
C ILE A 213 -16.52 -0.08 4.03
N ASN A 214 -16.41 -0.48 5.29
CA ASN A 214 -17.10 0.17 6.41
C ASN A 214 -16.22 1.14 7.18
N GLU A 215 -15.08 1.56 6.60
CA GLU A 215 -14.29 2.63 7.17
C GLU A 215 -14.85 3.99 6.74
N ASN A 216 -15.31 4.77 7.71
CA ASN A 216 -16.04 6.02 7.44
C ASN A 216 -15.38 7.30 7.98
N ARG A 217 -14.15 7.22 8.48
CA ARG A 217 -13.36 8.40 8.87
C ARG A 217 -12.72 9.01 7.63
N GLY A 218 -13.08 10.24 7.29
CA GLY A 218 -12.53 10.94 6.11
C GLY A 218 -10.99 10.97 6.02
N PRO A 219 -10.23 11.19 7.12
CA PRO A 219 -8.77 11.13 7.11
C PRO A 219 -8.20 9.74 6.77
N PHE A 220 -9.02 8.69 6.82
CA PHE A 220 -8.68 7.34 6.44
C PHE A 220 -9.25 7.01 5.05
N SER A 221 -9.39 7.96 4.13
CA SER A 221 -9.68 7.61 2.74
C SER A 221 -8.58 6.72 2.17
N ALA A 222 -8.97 5.63 1.52
CA ALA A 222 -8.03 4.69 0.94
C ALA A 222 -7.26 5.33 -0.23
N THR A 223 -5.95 5.12 -0.28
CA THR A 223 -5.12 5.43 -1.44
C THR A 223 -5.22 4.26 -2.40
N LEU A 224 -6.15 4.32 -3.36
CA LEU A 224 -6.28 3.30 -4.39
C LEU A 224 -5.10 3.34 -5.36
N TRP A 225 -4.78 2.21 -5.98
CA TRP A 225 -4.01 2.19 -7.22
C TRP A 225 -4.85 2.73 -8.37
N THR A 226 -4.21 3.58 -9.15
CA THR A 226 -4.83 4.25 -10.29
C THR A 226 -3.89 4.28 -11.47
N GLU A 227 -4.45 4.34 -12.67
CA GLU A 227 -3.75 4.78 -13.86
C GLU A 227 -4.15 6.21 -14.24
N PHE A 228 -3.23 6.90 -14.89
CA PHE A 228 -3.47 8.22 -15.47
C PHE A 228 -3.65 8.07 -16.98
N SER A 229 -4.54 8.87 -17.54
CA SER A 229 -4.73 9.00 -18.99
C SER A 229 -4.86 10.47 -19.36
N THR A 230 -4.42 10.85 -20.55
CA THR A 230 -4.53 12.24 -21.02
C THR A 230 -5.90 12.58 -21.58
N ASP A 231 -6.58 11.62 -22.22
CA ASP A 231 -7.83 11.80 -22.95
C ASP A 231 -9.06 11.19 -22.24
N GLY A 232 -8.85 10.52 -21.11
CA GLY A 232 -9.91 9.86 -20.35
C GLY A 232 -10.16 8.41 -20.76
N SER A 233 -9.41 7.87 -21.72
CA SER A 233 -9.43 6.44 -22.04
C SER A 233 -8.44 5.67 -21.15
N PRO A 234 -8.79 4.48 -20.63
CA PRO A 234 -7.83 3.62 -19.94
C PRO A 234 -6.64 3.28 -20.87
N GLU A 235 -5.43 3.70 -20.53
CA GLU A 235 -4.24 3.47 -21.37
C GLU A 235 -3.74 2.01 -21.27
N GLY A 236 -4.29 1.21 -20.35
CA GLY A 236 -3.90 -0.19 -20.18
C GLY A 236 -2.47 -0.33 -19.68
N LEU A 237 -2.09 0.46 -18.66
CA LEU A 237 -0.73 0.47 -18.12
C LEU A 237 -0.31 -0.89 -17.54
N VAL A 238 -1.28 -1.72 -17.16
CA VAL A 238 -1.06 -3.08 -16.68
C VAL A 238 -0.70 -3.96 -17.87
N LYS A 239 0.56 -4.39 -17.94
CA LYS A 239 1.02 -5.32 -18.96
C LYS A 239 0.37 -6.70 -18.77
N LYS A 240 0.35 -7.50 -19.84
CA LYS A 240 -0.20 -8.87 -19.83
C LYS A 240 0.43 -9.78 -18.78
N ASP A 241 1.66 -9.50 -18.35
CA ASP A 241 2.40 -10.26 -17.34
C ASP A 241 2.27 -9.69 -15.91
N GLN A 242 1.40 -8.71 -15.69
CA GLN A 242 1.15 -8.10 -14.38
C GLN A 242 -0.24 -8.46 -13.87
N THR A 243 -0.33 -8.76 -12.58
CA THR A 243 -1.61 -8.93 -11.87
C THR A 243 -1.82 -7.74 -10.93
N ILE A 244 -2.97 -7.08 -11.03
CA ILE A 244 -3.42 -6.09 -10.06
C ILE A 244 -4.84 -6.43 -9.61
N GLU A 245 -5.10 -6.46 -8.30
CA GLU A 245 -6.45 -6.64 -7.75
C GLU A 245 -6.61 -5.77 -6.50
N GLN A 246 -7.67 -4.95 -6.48
CA GLN A 246 -8.06 -4.13 -5.33
C GLN A 246 -9.39 -4.64 -4.78
N ARG A 247 -9.34 -5.48 -3.76
CA ARG A 247 -10.55 -6.16 -3.26
C ARG A 247 -11.11 -5.49 -2.02
N TRP A 248 -12.39 -5.15 -2.07
CA TRP A 248 -13.16 -4.57 -0.98
C TRP A 248 -13.71 -5.66 -0.06
N PHE A 249 -13.25 -5.66 1.18
CA PHE A 249 -13.67 -6.55 2.24
C PHE A 249 -14.63 -5.87 3.21
N ILE A 250 -15.43 -6.70 3.87
CA ILE A 250 -16.29 -6.29 4.95
C ILE A 250 -15.47 -5.81 6.17
N GLY A 251 -15.98 -4.80 6.85
CA GLY A 251 -15.40 -4.25 8.07
C GLY A 251 -14.76 -2.87 7.91
N SER A 252 -14.29 -2.33 9.03
CA SER A 252 -13.55 -1.07 9.10
C SER A 252 -12.04 -1.28 8.91
N HIS A 253 -11.24 -0.20 8.95
CA HIS A 253 -9.77 -0.24 8.76
C HIS A 253 -9.08 -1.35 9.58
N GLY A 254 -9.40 -1.45 10.88
CA GLY A 254 -8.84 -2.47 11.77
C GLY A 254 -9.43 -3.86 11.55
N ASN A 255 -10.64 -3.97 11.01
CA ASN A 255 -11.20 -5.27 10.64
C ASN A 255 -10.57 -5.81 9.35
N VAL A 256 -9.99 -4.97 8.49
CA VAL A 256 -9.31 -5.44 7.27
C VAL A 256 -7.83 -5.65 7.47
N GLY A 257 -7.15 -4.77 8.21
CA GLY A 257 -5.71 -4.88 8.46
C GLY A 257 -5.31 -5.73 9.67
N GLY A 258 -6.29 -6.18 10.45
CA GLY A 258 -6.05 -6.81 11.74
C GLY A 258 -5.78 -5.79 12.85
N GLY A 259 -5.47 -6.29 14.03
CA GLY A 259 -5.49 -5.50 15.25
C GLY A 259 -6.50 -6.02 16.28
N GLY A 260 -6.12 -6.03 17.55
CA GLY A 260 -6.99 -6.39 18.68
C GLY A 260 -7.07 -7.90 18.95
N ALA A 261 -7.51 -8.27 20.16
CA ALA A 261 -7.44 -9.65 20.65
C ALA A 261 -8.52 -10.60 20.07
N ASP A 262 -9.64 -10.09 19.56
CA ASP A 262 -10.73 -10.88 18.97
C ASP A 262 -11.29 -10.15 17.73
N ASN A 263 -10.75 -10.49 16.56
CA ASN A 263 -11.11 -9.83 15.29
C ASN A 263 -11.35 -10.85 14.18
N PRO A 264 -12.48 -11.61 14.22
CA PRO A 264 -12.80 -12.62 13.22
C PRO A 264 -12.80 -12.08 11.79
N LEU A 265 -13.28 -10.84 11.60
CA LEU A 265 -13.35 -10.19 10.28
C LEU A 265 -11.96 -10.05 9.61
N ALA A 266 -10.89 -9.88 10.38
CA ALA A 266 -9.54 -9.72 9.84
C ALA A 266 -8.95 -10.99 9.25
N THR A 267 -9.46 -12.15 9.64
CA THR A 267 -8.97 -13.45 9.14
C THR A 267 -9.28 -13.66 7.65
N VAL A 268 -10.40 -13.11 7.17
CA VAL A 268 -10.83 -13.22 5.75
C VAL A 268 -9.82 -12.54 4.80
N PRO A 269 -9.52 -11.23 4.93
CA PRO A 269 -8.51 -10.58 4.09
C PRO A 269 -7.08 -11.05 4.37
N CYS A 270 -6.80 -11.60 5.56
CA CYS A 270 -5.49 -12.19 5.86
C CYS A 270 -5.27 -13.48 5.07
N ALA A 271 -6.24 -14.41 5.13
CA ALA A 271 -6.22 -15.65 4.37
C ALA A 271 -6.17 -15.38 2.87
N TRP A 272 -6.97 -14.44 2.37
CA TRP A 272 -6.93 -14.05 0.96
C TRP A 272 -5.54 -13.58 0.53
N MET A 273 -4.91 -12.67 1.30
CA MET A 273 -3.58 -12.19 0.97
C MET A 273 -2.53 -13.31 1.03
N GLN A 274 -2.64 -14.22 2.00
CA GLN A 274 -1.76 -15.38 2.10
C GLN A 274 -1.86 -16.24 0.84
N GLN A 275 -3.07 -16.55 0.39
CA GLN A 275 -3.29 -17.33 -0.83
C GLN A 275 -2.70 -16.64 -2.07
N ARG A 276 -2.78 -15.30 -2.15
CA ARG A 276 -2.11 -14.53 -3.21
C ARG A 276 -0.59 -14.64 -3.15
N ALA A 277 -0.02 -14.57 -1.95
CA ALA A 277 1.42 -14.72 -1.74
C ALA A 277 1.91 -16.14 -2.05
N ILE A 278 1.15 -17.18 -1.65
CA ILE A 278 1.41 -18.59 -1.96
C ILE A 278 1.42 -18.81 -3.47
N ALA A 279 0.40 -18.30 -4.18
CA ALA A 279 0.35 -18.37 -5.64
C ALA A 279 1.51 -17.66 -6.34
N CYS A 280 2.25 -16.79 -5.62
CA CYS A 280 3.42 -16.08 -6.10
C CYS A 280 4.75 -16.66 -5.55
N GLY A 281 4.72 -17.85 -4.96
CA GLY A 281 5.90 -18.61 -4.56
C GLY A 281 6.35 -18.45 -3.11
N LEU A 282 5.63 -17.69 -2.27
CA LEU A 282 5.94 -17.67 -0.83
C LEU A 282 5.34 -18.87 -0.10
N THR A 283 6.16 -19.51 0.72
CA THR A 283 5.75 -20.61 1.59
C THR A 283 5.53 -20.13 3.01
N PHE A 284 4.48 -20.65 3.64
CA PHE A 284 4.13 -20.38 5.03
C PHE A 284 4.08 -21.69 5.81
N THR A 285 4.35 -21.63 7.11
CA THR A 285 4.33 -22.79 8.00
C THR A 285 2.93 -23.39 8.14
N ASN A 286 1.89 -22.56 8.08
CA ASN A 286 0.48 -22.96 8.10
C ASN A 286 -0.37 -22.02 7.23
N GLU A 287 -1.45 -22.56 6.66
CA GLU A 287 -2.48 -21.76 6.00
C GLU A 287 -3.48 -21.20 7.00
N ILE A 288 -3.89 -19.95 6.79
CA ILE A 288 -4.90 -19.25 7.58
C ILE A 288 -6.27 -19.68 7.08
N VAL A 289 -7.04 -20.30 7.96
CA VAL A 289 -8.47 -20.56 7.73
C VAL A 289 -9.26 -19.37 8.26
N PRO A 290 -10.12 -18.72 7.44
CA PRO A 290 -11.00 -17.66 7.91
C PRO A 290 -11.87 -18.13 9.08
N ASP A 291 -11.98 -17.30 10.11
CA ASP A 291 -12.81 -17.58 11.27
C ASP A 291 -14.29 -17.61 10.84
N PRO A 292 -15.02 -18.71 11.06
CA PRO A 292 -16.43 -18.82 10.69
C PRO A 292 -17.32 -17.74 11.31
N ARG A 293 -16.90 -17.16 12.45
CA ARG A 293 -17.61 -16.05 13.11
C ARG A 293 -17.58 -14.78 12.27
N ALA A 294 -16.67 -14.63 11.30
CA ALA A 294 -16.57 -13.43 10.46
C ALA A 294 -17.88 -13.10 9.73
N ALA A 295 -18.65 -14.10 9.32
CA ALA A 295 -19.93 -13.93 8.64
C ALA A 295 -20.96 -13.15 9.47
N THR A 296 -20.91 -13.24 10.81
CA THR A 296 -21.86 -12.60 11.72
C THR A 296 -21.22 -11.62 12.72
N ALA A 297 -19.89 -11.60 12.83
CA ALA A 297 -19.13 -10.74 13.74
C ALA A 297 -19.54 -9.26 13.63
N PRO A 298 -19.59 -8.51 14.74
CA PRO A 298 -19.99 -7.12 14.73
C PRO A 298 -18.96 -6.26 13.98
N ILE A 299 -19.44 -5.35 13.15
CA ILE A 299 -18.61 -4.33 12.51
C ILE A 299 -18.58 -3.12 13.43
N GLY A 300 -17.41 -2.85 14.03
CA GLY A 300 -17.23 -1.67 14.87
C GLY A 300 -17.40 -0.38 14.06
N ASP A 301 -18.19 0.57 14.59
CA ASP A 301 -18.36 1.89 13.96
C ASP A 301 -17.16 2.78 14.28
N SER A 302 -16.07 2.61 13.51
CA SER A 302 -14.81 3.33 13.68
C SER A 302 -15.01 4.85 13.64
N TYR A 303 -15.97 5.34 12.84
CA TYR A 303 -16.33 6.75 12.78
C TYR A 303 -17.02 7.24 14.06
N ARG A 304 -17.96 6.47 14.61
CA ARG A 304 -18.63 6.87 15.87
C ARG A 304 -17.69 6.85 17.07
N GLY A 305 -16.79 5.87 17.14
CA GLY A 305 -15.81 5.76 18.24
C GLY A 305 -14.66 6.77 18.14
N PHE A 306 -14.40 7.34 16.97
CA PHE A 306 -13.22 8.18 16.74
C PHE A 306 -13.22 9.44 17.60
N MET A 307 -12.09 9.72 18.26
CA MET A 307 -11.94 10.83 19.21
C MET A 307 -13.08 10.88 20.24
N LYS A 308 -13.47 9.72 20.79
CA LYS A 308 -14.59 9.58 21.74
C LYS A 308 -15.91 10.18 21.22
N GLY A 309 -16.11 10.15 19.90
CA GLY A 309 -17.30 10.66 19.21
C GLY A 309 -17.28 12.16 18.89
N LEU A 310 -16.30 12.92 19.37
CA LEU A 310 -16.19 14.35 19.13
C LEU A 310 -16.03 14.68 17.64
N TYR A 311 -15.36 13.79 16.88
CA TYR A 311 -15.14 13.94 15.43
C TYR A 311 -16.43 14.21 14.64
N ARG A 312 -17.54 13.57 15.04
CA ARG A 312 -18.84 13.64 14.36
C ARG A 312 -19.46 15.03 14.41
N ARG A 313 -19.08 15.86 15.39
CA ARG A 313 -19.61 17.21 15.56
C ARG A 313 -19.10 18.18 14.48
N PHE A 314 -18.00 17.84 13.82
CA PHE A 314 -17.36 18.75 12.84
C PHE A 314 -17.08 18.11 11.48
N ARG A 315 -17.21 16.78 11.36
CA ARG A 315 -16.97 16.08 10.09
C ARG A 315 -18.07 15.07 9.83
N PRO A 316 -18.72 15.10 8.65
CA PRO A 316 -19.75 14.13 8.30
C PRO A 316 -19.15 12.73 8.13
N ARG A 317 -20.02 11.72 8.15
CA ARG A 317 -19.65 10.35 7.79
C ARG A 317 -19.16 10.34 6.34
N HIS A 318 -17.98 9.77 6.10
CA HIS A 318 -17.42 9.63 4.76
C HIS A 318 -17.70 8.21 4.24
N TRP A 319 -18.26 8.11 3.03
CA TRP A 319 -18.42 6.83 2.35
C TRP A 319 -17.36 6.72 1.27
N ARG A 320 -16.57 5.64 1.32
CA ARG A 320 -15.52 5.39 0.33
C ARG A 320 -16.17 4.87 -0.95
N GLU A 321 -15.92 5.54 -2.06
CA GLU A 321 -16.42 5.14 -3.37
C GLU A 321 -15.74 3.85 -3.82
N ILE A 322 -16.55 2.88 -4.24
CA ILE A 322 -16.14 1.60 -4.81
C ILE A 322 -16.26 1.73 -6.32
N ASP A 323 -15.24 1.28 -7.07
CA ASP A 323 -15.22 1.30 -8.54
C ASP A 323 -15.54 2.70 -9.09
N ARG A 324 -14.79 3.70 -8.61
CA ARG A 324 -15.12 5.10 -8.91
C ARG A 324 -14.90 5.42 -10.39
N PRO A 325 -15.79 6.22 -11.03
CA PRO A 325 -15.55 6.71 -12.38
C PRO A 325 -14.27 7.54 -12.50
N ALA A 326 -13.78 7.66 -13.74
CA ALA A 326 -12.67 8.53 -14.10
C ALA A 326 -12.83 9.94 -13.53
N ARG A 327 -11.77 10.50 -12.94
CA ARG A 327 -11.78 11.86 -12.41
C ARG A 327 -10.71 12.72 -13.04
N ALA A 328 -11.08 13.91 -13.45
CA ALA A 328 -10.12 14.92 -13.87
C ALA A 328 -9.11 15.18 -12.75
N THR A 329 -7.82 15.14 -13.08
CA THR A 329 -6.77 15.45 -12.11
C THR A 329 -6.68 16.95 -11.89
N THR A 330 -6.46 17.37 -10.65
CA THR A 330 -6.39 18.80 -10.30
C THR A 330 -5.04 19.44 -10.60
N SER A 331 -3.99 18.63 -10.74
CA SER A 331 -2.59 19.09 -10.89
C SER A 331 -2.05 18.96 -12.31
N MET A 332 -2.70 18.18 -13.18
CA MET A 332 -2.31 17.94 -14.57
C MET A 332 -3.57 17.83 -15.43
N THR A 333 -3.46 18.15 -16.71
CA THR A 333 -4.58 17.95 -17.65
C THR A 333 -4.68 16.46 -17.98
N GLY A 334 -5.73 15.81 -17.51
CA GLY A 334 -5.98 14.38 -17.73
C GLY A 334 -6.91 13.78 -16.68
N PHE A 335 -7.04 12.46 -16.69
CA PHE A 335 -7.97 11.70 -15.87
C PHE A 335 -7.26 10.59 -15.10
N SER A 336 -7.75 10.32 -13.89
CA SER A 336 -7.33 9.18 -13.06
C SER A 336 -8.43 8.13 -13.03
N HIS A 337 -8.06 6.89 -13.36
CA HIS A 337 -8.91 5.70 -13.33
C HIS A 337 -8.46 4.77 -12.22
N THR A 338 -9.38 4.13 -11.51
CA THR A 338 -9.02 3.05 -10.60
C THR A 338 -8.82 1.74 -11.35
N LEU A 339 -8.04 0.84 -10.76
CA LEU A 339 -7.60 -0.39 -11.42
C LEU A 339 -8.18 -1.62 -10.74
N ASN A 340 -8.91 -2.44 -11.51
CA ASN A 340 -9.40 -3.78 -11.15
C ASN A 340 -9.93 -3.90 -9.71
N GLU A 341 -10.94 -3.09 -9.39
CA GLU A 341 -11.63 -3.17 -8.11
C GLU A 341 -12.63 -4.33 -8.09
N THR A 342 -12.60 -5.15 -7.04
CA THR A 342 -13.54 -6.27 -6.83
C THR A 342 -14.15 -6.19 -5.43
N ILE A 343 -15.31 -6.82 -5.22
CA ILE A 343 -15.94 -6.92 -3.89
C ILE A 343 -15.84 -8.37 -3.43
N ASP A 344 -15.38 -8.58 -2.20
CA ASP A 344 -15.25 -9.91 -1.62
C ASP A 344 -16.61 -10.53 -1.27
N GLU A 345 -16.70 -11.86 -1.35
CA GLU A 345 -17.92 -12.62 -1.03
C GLU A 345 -18.47 -12.33 0.37
N SER A 346 -17.58 -12.10 1.34
CA SER A 346 -17.95 -11.75 2.72
C SER A 346 -18.89 -10.53 2.83
N VAL A 347 -18.82 -9.61 1.86
CA VAL A 347 -19.68 -8.42 1.80
C VAL A 347 -21.09 -8.80 1.36
N PHE A 348 -21.20 -9.62 0.32
CA PHE A 348 -22.48 -10.11 -0.22
C PHE A 348 -23.16 -11.06 0.77
N GLU A 349 -22.39 -11.93 1.44
CA GLU A 349 -22.90 -12.79 2.50
C GLU A 349 -23.51 -11.94 3.64
N ARG A 350 -22.82 -10.89 4.09
CA ARG A 350 -23.40 -9.99 5.11
C ARG A 350 -24.65 -9.28 4.62
N TRP A 351 -24.65 -8.79 3.38
CA TRP A 351 -25.81 -8.11 2.80
C TRP A 351 -27.05 -9.00 2.80
N ARG A 352 -26.88 -10.29 2.45
CA ARG A 352 -27.95 -11.30 2.42
C ARG A 352 -28.42 -11.69 3.82
N THR A 353 -27.51 -11.80 4.78
CA THR A 353 -27.79 -12.32 6.13
C THR A 353 -28.24 -11.28 7.14
N ASP A 354 -27.81 -10.02 7.04
CA ASP A 354 -28.26 -8.91 7.90
C ASP A 354 -29.02 -7.85 7.08
N PRO A 355 -30.37 -7.79 7.18
CA PRO A 355 -31.18 -6.79 6.50
C PRO A 355 -30.80 -5.33 6.83
N ARG A 356 -30.10 -5.09 7.94
CA ARG A 356 -29.66 -3.75 8.36
C ARG A 356 -28.33 -3.36 7.75
N TYR A 357 -27.59 -4.30 7.15
CA TYR A 357 -26.33 -4.01 6.48
C TYR A 357 -26.58 -3.44 5.09
N ARG A 358 -26.79 -2.12 5.03
CA ARG A 358 -27.03 -1.36 3.79
C ARG A 358 -26.11 -0.14 3.70
N PRO A 359 -24.78 -0.33 3.61
CA PRO A 359 -23.85 0.79 3.55
C PRO A 359 -24.03 1.58 2.24
N SER A 360 -24.01 2.91 2.32
CA SER A 360 -24.40 3.78 1.19
C SER A 360 -23.52 3.58 -0.04
N ASN A 361 -22.19 3.45 0.15
CA ASN A 361 -21.27 3.19 -0.96
C ASN A 361 -21.56 1.89 -1.73
N LEU A 362 -22.04 0.85 -1.04
CA LEU A 362 -22.38 -0.40 -1.69
C LEU A 362 -23.73 -0.30 -2.43
N ALA A 363 -24.71 0.38 -1.85
CA ALA A 363 -25.98 0.68 -2.52
C ALA A 363 -25.78 1.52 -3.79
N ASP A 364 -24.89 2.52 -3.72
CA ASP A 364 -24.49 3.35 -4.85
C ASP A 364 -23.79 2.50 -5.93
N TRP A 365 -22.90 1.58 -5.52
CA TRP A 365 -22.22 0.67 -6.44
C TRP A 365 -23.20 -0.28 -7.17
N PHE A 366 -24.15 -0.89 -6.45
CA PHE A 366 -25.19 -1.73 -7.05
C PHE A 366 -26.02 -0.94 -8.08
N THR A 367 -26.46 0.26 -7.70
CA THR A 367 -27.24 1.14 -8.58
C THR A 367 -26.48 1.49 -9.86
N ARG A 368 -25.18 1.79 -9.73
CA ARG A 368 -24.34 2.24 -10.85
C ARG A 368 -23.93 1.11 -11.78
N THR A 369 -23.73 -0.11 -11.26
CA THR A 369 -23.29 -1.28 -12.04
C THR A 369 -24.45 -2.13 -12.55
N GLY A 370 -25.67 -1.92 -12.05
CA GLY A 370 -26.81 -2.80 -12.33
C GLY A 370 -26.66 -4.19 -11.70
N THR A 371 -25.68 -4.38 -10.82
CA THR A 371 -25.46 -5.65 -10.11
C THR A 371 -26.57 -5.85 -9.08
N THR A 372 -27.14 -7.06 -9.05
CA THR A 372 -28.08 -7.46 -8.00
C THR A 372 -27.32 -8.12 -6.85
N PRO A 373 -27.66 -7.82 -5.58
CA PRO A 373 -26.94 -8.34 -4.41
C PRO A 373 -27.02 -9.85 -4.20
#